data_AF-A0A392Q254-F1
#
_entry.id   AF-A0A392Q254-F1
#
_cell.length_a   1.000
_cell.length_b   1.000
_cell.length_c   1.000
_cell.angle_alpha   90.00
_cell.angle_beta   90.00
_cell.angle_gamma   90.00
#
_symmetry.space_group_name_H-M   'P 1'
#
loop_
_entity.id
_entity.type
_entity.pdbx_description
1 polymer ?
#
loop_
_entity_poly.entity_id
_entity_poly.type
_entity_poly.pdbx_seq_one_letter_code
_entity_poly.pdbx_strand_id
1 'polypeptide(L)' 'SKDRKRFFKSKPHVIFLDVGMTAELSGSDRVNLLEFFKAVARRDGRTAAECTLRLSKEQSCPNPKAYIEGLFLTSHML' A
#
# COMPACT_ATOMS: atom_id res chain seq x y z
N SER A 1 18.88 -49.49 -20.34
CA SER A 1 18.72 -48.27 -19.51
C SER A 1 17.24 -47.93 -19.38
N LYS A 2 16.82 -47.36 -18.25
CA LYS A 2 15.61 -46.53 -18.14
C LYS A 2 15.95 -45.37 -17.21
N ASP A 3 16.31 -44.25 -17.80
CA ASP A 3 16.68 -43.05 -17.07
C ASP A 3 15.54 -42.60 -16.16
N ARG A 4 15.83 -42.52 -14.86
CA ARG A 4 14.98 -41.85 -13.88
C ARG A 4 15.00 -40.36 -14.24
N LYS A 5 14.12 -39.95 -15.17
CA LYS A 5 13.89 -38.56 -15.55
C LYS A 5 13.85 -37.74 -14.28
N ARG A 6 14.88 -36.93 -14.05
CA ARG A 6 15.00 -36.11 -12.84
C ARG A 6 13.71 -35.30 -12.75
N PHE A 7 13.02 -35.40 -11.62
CA PHE A 7 12.03 -34.42 -11.22
C PHE A 7 12.78 -33.11 -10.94
N PHE A 8 13.13 -32.41 -12.02
CA PHE A 8 13.34 -30.98 -11.99
C PHE A 8 12.00 -30.39 -11.58
N LYS A 9 11.80 -30.22 -10.27
CA LYS A 9 10.79 -29.29 -9.77
C LYS A 9 11.08 -27.97 -10.48
N SER A 10 10.16 -27.54 -11.34
CA SER A 10 10.22 -26.19 -11.91
C SER A 10 10.38 -25.21 -10.76
N LYS A 11 11.18 -24.15 -10.95
CA LYS A 11 11.19 -23.07 -9.96
C LYS A 11 9.75 -22.56 -9.83
N PRO A 12 9.29 -22.18 -8.63
CA PRO A 12 8.01 -21.50 -8.51
C PRO A 12 8.09 -20.20 -9.33
N HIS A 13 7.28 -20.13 -10.38
CA HIS A 13 7.18 -18.97 -11.26
C HIS A 13 5.88 -18.24 -10.94
N VAL A 14 5.97 -16.95 -10.62
CA VAL A 14 4.82 -16.05 -10.51
C VAL A 14 4.64 -15.37 -11.86
N ILE A 15 3.42 -15.39 -12.39
CA ILE A 15 3.05 -14.73 -13.65
C ILE A 15 1.86 -13.83 -13.34
N PHE A 16 1.99 -12.54 -13.63
CA PHE A 16 0.90 -11.58 -13.52
C PHE A 16 0.07 -11.66 -14.80
N LEU A 17 -1.18 -12.10 -14.69
CA LEU A 17 -2.11 -12.26 -15.82
C LEU A 17 -3.05 -11.06 -15.97
N ASP A 18 -3.43 -10.43 -14.87
CA ASP A 18 -4.04 -9.10 -14.85
C ASP A 18 -2.99 -8.08 -14.44
N VAL A 19 -2.82 -7.07 -15.28
CA VAL A 19 -1.98 -5.88 -15.06
C VAL A 19 -2.74 -4.60 -15.40
N GLY A 20 -4.07 -4.66 -15.61
CA GLY A 20 -4.89 -3.52 -16.05
C GLY A 20 -4.99 -2.37 -15.04
N MET A 21 -4.68 -2.65 -13.77
CA MET A 21 -4.59 -1.64 -12.69
C MET A 21 -3.15 -1.16 -12.42
N THR A 22 -2.21 -1.39 -13.35
CA THR A 22 -0.83 -0.87 -13.23
C THR A 22 -0.83 0.64 -13.35
N ALA A 23 -0.21 1.33 -12.39
CA ALA A 23 -0.07 2.78 -12.36
C ALA A 23 1.37 3.19 -12.06
N GLU A 24 1.84 4.26 -12.72
CA GLU A 24 3.10 4.92 -12.36
C GLU A 24 2.91 5.83 -11.15
N LEU A 25 3.87 5.82 -10.23
CA LEU A 25 3.89 6.65 -9.03
C LEU A 25 4.95 7.74 -9.18
N SER A 26 4.59 9.00 -8.95
CA SER A 26 5.58 10.08 -8.95
C SER A 26 6.52 9.99 -7.74
N GLY A 27 7.62 10.74 -7.76
CA GLY A 27 8.60 10.77 -6.66
C GLY A 27 7.96 11.08 -5.30
N SER A 28 7.01 12.01 -5.26
CA SER A 28 6.23 12.34 -4.05
C SER A 28 5.30 11.21 -3.62
N ASP A 29 4.61 10.57 -4.56
CA ASP A 29 3.63 9.52 -4.23
C ASP A 29 4.33 8.29 -3.64
N ARG A 30 5.51 7.94 -4.17
CA ARG A 30 6.37 6.86 -3.63
C ARG A 30 6.82 7.12 -2.20
N VAL A 31 7.20 8.36 -1.87
CA VAL A 31 7.59 8.75 -0.50
C VAL A 31 6.37 8.78 0.42
N ASN A 32 5.25 9.33 -0.04
CA ASN A 32 4.02 9.43 0.75
C ASN A 32 3.41 8.06 1.07
N LEU A 33 3.43 7.11 0.13
CA LEU A 33 3.06 5.71 0.37
C LEU A 33 4.00 5.02 1.37
N LEU A 34 5.31 5.29 1.30
CA LEU A 34 6.28 4.72 2.23
C LEU A 34 6.03 5.21 3.67
N GLU A 35 5.77 6.51 3.87
CA GLU A 35 5.41 7.03 5.20
C GLU A 35 4.02 6.57 5.65
N PHE A 36 3.04 6.42 4.75
CA PHE A 36 1.74 5.82 5.07
C PHE A 36 1.90 4.41 5.68
N PHE A 37 2.63 3.51 5.02
CA PHE A 37 2.83 2.16 5.53
C PHE A 37 3.63 2.13 6.85
N LYS A 38 4.61 3.03 7.02
CA LYS A 38 5.31 3.20 8.31
C LYS A 38 4.39 3.69 9.42
N ALA A 39 3.47 4.61 9.12
CA ALA A 39 2.50 5.13 10.08
C ALA A 39 1.50 4.05 10.51
N VAL A 40 0.92 3.31 9.54
CA VAL A 40 0.04 2.16 9.81
C VAL A 40 0.75 1.11 10.68
N ALA A 41 1.99 0.73 10.33
CA ALA A 41 2.77 -0.23 11.12
C ALA A 41 3.12 0.24 12.54
N ARG A 42 3.02 1.55 12.82
CA ARG A 42 3.24 2.17 14.14
C ARG A 42 1.94 2.54 14.87
N ARG A 43 0.77 2.29 14.28
CA ARG A 43 -0.55 2.75 14.75
C ARG A 43 -0.68 4.28 14.82
N ASP A 44 0.12 5.01 14.04
CA ASP A 44 0.03 6.47 13.92
C ASP A 44 -1.10 6.87 12.96
N GLY A 45 -2.31 6.90 13.50
CA GLY A 45 -3.53 7.28 12.76
C GLY A 45 -3.49 8.71 12.19
N ARG A 46 -2.73 9.62 12.82
CA ARG A 46 -2.59 11.01 12.36
C ARG A 46 -1.76 11.05 11.08
N THR A 47 -0.53 10.53 11.11
CA THR A 47 0.34 10.52 9.93
C THR A 47 -0.26 9.68 8.82
N ALA A 48 -0.94 8.56 9.15
CA ALA A 48 -1.65 7.75 8.16
C ALA A 48 -2.78 8.54 7.46
N ALA A 49 -3.61 9.27 8.20
CA ALA A 49 -4.67 10.11 7.62
C ALA A 49 -4.11 11.26 6.76
N GLU A 50 -3.10 11.96 7.27
CA GLU A 50 -2.42 13.05 6.56
C GLU A 50 -1.75 12.55 5.28
N CYS A 51 -1.16 11.34 5.28
CA CYS A 51 -0.64 10.71 4.07
C CYS A 51 -1.77 10.31 3.11
N THR A 52 -2.90 9.77 3.59
CA THR A 52 -4.04 9.41 2.72
C THR A 52 -4.62 10.62 2.00
N LEU A 53 -4.76 11.75 2.71
CA LEU A 53 -5.21 13.01 2.10
C LEU A 53 -4.24 13.50 1.00
N ARG A 54 -2.93 13.25 1.15
CA ARG A 54 -1.87 13.58 0.18
C ARG A 54 -1.79 12.64 -1.03
N LEU A 55 -2.51 11.51 -1.05
CA LEU A 55 -2.47 10.57 -2.20
C LEU A 55 -3.33 11.03 -3.39
N SER A 56 -4.36 11.85 -3.18
CA SER A 56 -5.15 12.42 -4.29
C SER A 56 -4.65 13.81 -4.65
N LYS A 57 -4.34 14.01 -5.95
CA LYS A 57 -4.12 15.34 -6.52
C LYS A 57 -5.42 16.17 -6.58
N GLU A 58 -6.57 15.50 -6.58
CA GLU A 58 -7.91 16.06 -6.58
C GLU A 58 -8.61 15.65 -5.26
N GLN A 59 -8.15 16.22 -4.14
CA GLN A 59 -8.58 15.83 -2.79
C GLN A 59 -9.92 16.47 -2.41
N SER A 60 -11.03 15.85 -2.80
CA SER A 60 -12.40 16.33 -2.59
C SER A 60 -12.95 16.16 -1.17
N CYS A 61 -12.12 15.81 -0.18
CA CYS A 61 -12.55 15.62 1.21
C CYS A 61 -13.16 16.93 1.79
N PRO A 62 -14.46 16.94 2.18
CA PRO A 62 -15.13 18.18 2.58
C PRO A 62 -14.72 18.68 3.97
N ASN A 63 -14.12 17.83 4.81
CA ASN A 63 -13.53 18.24 6.08
C ASN A 63 -12.27 17.41 6.39
N PRO A 64 -11.10 17.82 5.87
CA PRO A 64 -9.83 17.12 6.10
C PRO A 64 -9.42 17.05 7.58
N LYS A 65 -9.84 18.02 8.42
CA LYS A 65 -9.55 18.03 9.85
C LYS A 65 -10.29 16.91 10.58
N ALA A 66 -11.60 16.82 10.40
CA ALA A 66 -12.41 15.75 10.99
C ALA A 66 -11.98 14.35 10.50
N TYR A 67 -11.49 14.24 9.26
CA TYR A 67 -10.90 12.99 8.76
C TYR A 67 -9.64 12.58 9.53
N ILE A 68 -8.71 13.51 9.76
CA ILE A 68 -7.49 13.26 10.55
C ILE A 68 -7.83 12.96 12.01
N GLU A 69 -8.75 13.73 12.60
CA GLU A 69 -9.20 13.56 13.99
C GLU A 69 -9.89 12.21 14.21
N GLY A 70 -10.79 11.80 13.30
CA GLY A 70 -11.44 10.49 13.35
C GLY A 70 -10.44 9.33 13.27
N LEU A 71 -9.52 9.35 12.30
CA LEU A 71 -8.51 8.31 12.17
C LEU A 71 -7.56 8.25 13.38
N PHE A 72 -7.08 9.41 13.84
CA PHE A 72 -6.25 9.52 15.06
C PHE A 72 -6.93 8.89 16.29
N LEU A 73 -8.23 9.12 16.48
CA LEU A 73 -8.98 8.49 17.57
C LEU A 73 -9.17 6.97 17.36
N THR A 74 -9.44 6.51 16.13
CA THR A 74 -9.63 5.06 15.87
C THR A 74 -8.35 4.24 16.01
N SER A 75 -7.17 4.77 15.68
CA SER A 75 -5.90 4.02 15.80
C SER A 75 -5.44 3.75 17.23
N HIS A 76 -6.14 4.29 18.24
CA HIS A 76 -5.98 3.91 19.65
C HIS A 76 -6.86 2.70 20.05
N MET A 77 -7.71 2.19 19.16
CA MET A 77 -8.64 1.05 19.40
C MET A 77 -8.40 -0.16 18.46
N LEU A 78 -7.25 -0.21 17.78
CA LEU A 78 -6.73 -1.35 17.01
C LEU A 78 -5.31 -1.67 17.48
#